data_AF-A0A8J5QIL7-F1
#
_entry.id   AF-A0A8J5QIL7-F1
#
_cell.length_a   1.000
_cell.length_b   1.000
_cell.length_c   1.000
_cell.angle_alpha   90.00
_cell.angle_beta   90.00
_cell.angle_gamma   90.00
#
_symmetry.space_group_name_H-M   'P 1'
#
loop_
_entity.id
_entity.type
_entity.pdbx_description
1 polymer ?
#
loop_
_entity_poly.entity_id
_entity_poly.type
_entity_poly.pdbx_seq_one_letter_code
_entity_poly.pdbx_strand_id
1 'polypeptide(L)'
;MFEGLGLGTRIATTNWTKQYRWTPWILCSAFALCTPIAIAIGLGIRNTYPPGSRRALITNGVFDSMSAGILVYTGLVELMAHEFLYSGEFKGPGGFKKMLIAYFVMCWGAGLMALLGKWA
;
A
#
# COMPACT_ATOMS: atom_id res chain seq x y z
N MET A 1 -0.26 9.43 -0.47
CA MET A 1 0.39 10.27 0.57
C MET A 1 0.45 9.56 1.93
N PHE A 2 -0.64 8.92 2.40
CA PHE A 2 -0.66 8.19 3.68
C PHE A 2 0.31 7.00 3.79
N GLU A 3 0.56 6.25 2.71
CA GLU A 3 1.52 5.13 2.73
C GLU A 3 2.97 5.57 2.94
N GLY A 4 3.37 6.72 2.39
CA GLY A 4 4.71 7.29 2.61
C GLY A 4 4.95 7.73 4.06
N LEU A 5 3.88 8.20 4.73
CA LEU A 5 3.92 8.50 6.17
C LEU A 5 4.08 7.22 6.98
N GLY A 6 3.34 6.15 6.64
CA GLY A 6 3.42 4.83 7.28
C GLY A 6 4.80 4.18 7.15
N LEU A 7 5.34 4.13 5.93
CA LEU A 7 6.70 3.66 5.64
C LEU A 7 7.75 4.50 6.39
N GLY A 8 7.59 5.83 6.36
CA GLY A 8 8.46 6.76 7.09
C GLY A 8 8.47 6.51 8.60
N THR A 9 7.30 6.29 9.22
CA THR A 9 7.22 5.94 10.64
C THR A 9 7.89 4.60 10.95
N ARG A 10 7.73 3.57 10.11
CA ARG A 10 8.37 2.26 10.33
C ARG A 10 9.89 2.32 10.18
N ILE A 11 10.38 3.08 9.22
CA ILE A 11 11.83 3.34 9.05
C ILE A 11 12.37 4.10 10.27
N ALA A 12 11.61 5.05 10.83
CA ALA A 12 12.00 5.84 11.98
C ALA A 12 11.96 5.06 13.32
N THR A 13 11.00 4.15 13.50
CA THR A 13 10.88 3.33 14.73
C THR A 13 11.79 2.11 14.77
N THR A 14 12.41 1.74 13.64
CA THR A 14 13.31 0.58 13.58
C THR A 14 14.68 0.93 14.15
N ASN A 15 15.15 0.17 15.14
CA ASN A 15 16.49 0.36 15.72
C ASN A 15 17.57 -0.15 14.76
N TRP A 16 18.17 0.76 14.01
CA TRP A 16 19.24 0.44 13.06
C TRP A 16 20.59 0.25 13.78
N THR A 17 21.15 -0.96 13.71
CA THR A 17 22.51 -1.25 14.18
C THR A 17 23.53 -0.40 13.39
N LYS A 18 24.65 -0.02 14.01
CA LYS A 18 25.68 0.90 13.46
C LYS A 18 26.20 0.51 12.06
N GLN A 19 26.09 -0.77 11.69
CA GLN A 19 26.46 -1.35 10.39
C GLN A 19 25.45 -1.10 9.24
N TYR A 20 24.19 -0.75 9.52
CA TYR A 20 23.12 -0.58 8.52
C TYR A 20 22.55 0.84 8.48
N ARG A 21 23.35 1.84 8.88
CA ARG A 21 22.92 3.24 8.99
C ARG A 21 22.54 3.90 7.66
N TRP A 22 22.99 3.33 6.54
CA TRP A 22 22.71 3.81 5.17
C TRP A 22 21.43 3.20 4.58
N THR A 23 20.93 2.10 5.14
CA THR A 23 19.75 1.38 4.65
C THR A 23 18.48 2.25 4.60
N PRO A 24 18.19 3.15 5.57
CA PRO A 24 17.07 4.08 5.49
C PRO A 24 17.13 5.00 4.27
N TRP A 25 18.32 5.49 3.94
CA TRP A 25 18.53 6.41 2.83
C TRP A 25 18.38 5.71 1.48
N ILE A 26 18.86 4.47 1.38
CA ILE A 26 18.70 3.62 0.20
C ILE A 26 17.21 3.29 -0.02
N LEU A 27 16.49 2.88 1.04
CA LEU A 27 15.05 2.59 0.95
C LEU A 27 14.23 3.82 0.55
N CYS A 28 14.55 4.99 1.13
CA CYS A 28 13.86 6.24 0.78
C CYS A 28 14.15 6.65 -0.68
N SER A 29 15.40 6.53 -1.13
CA SER A 29 15.80 6.82 -2.51
C SER A 29 15.14 5.85 -3.49
N ALA A 30 15.10 4.56 -3.17
CA ALA A 30 14.44 3.55 -4.00
C ALA A 30 12.93 3.83 -4.12
N PHE A 31 12.26 4.18 -3.03
CA PHE A 31 10.84 4.54 -3.05
C PHE A 31 10.57 5.79 -3.89
N ALA A 32 11.39 6.83 -3.74
CA ALA A 32 11.27 8.08 -4.49
C ALA A 32 11.56 7.89 -6.00
N LEU A 33 12.53 7.05 -6.36
CA LEU A 33 12.93 6.80 -7.75
C LEU A 33 12.02 5.81 -8.49
N CYS A 34 11.36 4.90 -7.77
CA CYS A 34 10.45 3.92 -8.38
C CYS A 34 9.34 4.61 -9.22
N THR A 35 8.75 5.68 -8.68
CA THR A 35 7.66 6.43 -9.33
C THR A 35 8.07 7.09 -10.66
N PRO A 36 9.13 7.92 -10.75
CA PRO A 36 9.55 8.51 -12.02
C PRO A 36 10.05 7.47 -13.02
N ILE A 37 10.68 6.37 -12.56
CA ILE A 37 11.10 5.27 -13.44
C ILE A 37 9.87 4.60 -14.08
N ALA A 38 8.85 4.27 -13.28
CA ALA A 38 7.62 3.66 -13.78
C ALA A 38 6.90 4.58 -14.79
N ILE A 39 6.83 5.89 -14.50
CA ILE A 39 6.26 6.89 -15.42
C ILE A 39 7.08 6.98 -16.72
N ALA A 40 8.42 7.00 -16.63
CA ALA A 40 9.29 7.04 -17.81
C ALA A 40 9.11 5.82 -18.71
N ILE A 41 9.00 4.62 -18.13
CA ILE A 41 8.68 3.39 -18.86
C ILE A 41 7.31 3.53 -19.51
N GLY A 42 6.27 3.91 -18.76
CA GLY A 42 4.91 4.11 -19.28
C GLY A 42 4.84 5.11 -20.45
N LEU A 43 5.62 6.20 -20.39
CA LEU A 43 5.77 7.16 -21.48
C LEU A 43 6.55 6.59 -22.67
N GLY A 44 7.49 5.68 -22.47
CA GLY A 44 8.24 5.01 -23.54
C GLY A 44 7.38 4.05 -24.36
N ILE A 45 6.56 3.24 -23.69
CA ILE A 45 5.65 2.28 -24.35
C ILE A 45 4.34 2.90 -24.88
N ARG A 46 4.07 4.19 -24.59
CA ARG A 46 2.82 4.87 -25.00
C ARG A 46 2.56 4.88 -26.51
N ASN A 47 3.63 4.89 -27.33
CA ASN A 47 3.50 4.95 -28.78
C ASN A 47 3.21 3.57 -29.41
N THR A 48 3.51 2.49 -28.68
CA THR A 48 3.33 1.10 -29.16
C THR A 48 1.95 0.52 -28.79
N TYR A 49 1.21 1.18 -27.88
CA TYR A 49 -0.09 0.75 -27.37
C TYR A 49 -1.19 1.76 -27.70
N PRO A 50 -1.94 1.59 -28.81
CA PRO A 50 -3.13 2.39 -29.03
C PRO A 50 -4.18 2.08 -27.94
N PRO A 51 -4.72 3.09 -27.24
CA PRO A 51 -5.74 2.91 -26.21
C PRO A 51 -7.02 2.39 -26.86
N GLY A 52 -7.30 1.09 -26.68
CA GLY A 52 -8.42 0.40 -27.31
C GLY A 52 -8.05 -0.92 -28.01
N SER A 53 -6.75 -1.25 -28.14
CA SER A 53 -6.37 -2.58 -28.64
C SER A 53 -6.66 -3.68 -27.62
N ARG A 54 -7.08 -4.86 -28.09
CA ARG A 54 -7.35 -6.03 -27.23
C ARG A 54 -6.12 -6.41 -26.38
N ARG A 55 -4.91 -6.22 -26.89
CA ARG A 55 -3.66 -6.47 -26.15
C ARG A 55 -3.46 -5.49 -25.00
N ALA A 56 -3.77 -4.20 -25.22
CA ALA A 56 -3.68 -3.17 -24.18
C ALA A 56 -4.62 -3.47 -23.00
N LEU A 57 -5.86 -3.86 -23.30
CA LEU A 57 -6.86 -4.18 -22.27
C LEU A 57 -6.47 -5.43 -21.46
N ILE A 58 -5.96 -6.48 -22.12
CA ILE A 58 -5.50 -7.70 -21.43
C ILE A 58 -4.31 -7.38 -20.53
N THR A 59 -3.30 -6.67 -21.04
CA THR A 59 -2.12 -6.32 -20.25
C THR A 59 -2.48 -5.44 -19.05
N ASN A 60 -3.31 -4.41 -19.25
CA ASN A 60 -3.79 -3.58 -18.14
C ASN A 60 -4.58 -4.40 -17.12
N GLY A 61 -5.48 -5.29 -17.54
CA GLY A 61 -6.23 -6.15 -16.62
C GLY A 61 -5.36 -7.11 -15.81
N VAL A 62 -4.28 -7.64 -16.41
CA VAL A 62 -3.32 -8.49 -15.69
C VAL A 62 -2.56 -7.65 -14.64
N PHE A 63 -2.06 -6.47 -15.01
CA PHE A 63 -1.36 -5.60 -14.06
C PHE A 63 -2.28 -5.08 -12.95
N ASP A 64 -3.53 -4.73 -13.28
CA ASP A 64 -4.52 -4.26 -12.32
C ASP A 64 -4.93 -5.36 -11.33
N SER A 65 -5.18 -6.58 -11.82
CA SER A 65 -5.50 -7.72 -10.93
C SER A 65 -4.31 -8.11 -10.03
N MET A 66 -3.08 -8.04 -10.54
CA MET A 66 -1.87 -8.25 -9.73
C MET A 66 -1.72 -7.16 -8.66
N SER A 67 -1.90 -5.88 -9.04
CA SER A 67 -1.83 -4.75 -8.11
C SER A 67 -2.92 -4.85 -7.02
N ALA A 68 -4.16 -5.15 -7.40
CA ALA A 68 -5.26 -5.36 -6.47
C ALA A 68 -4.98 -6.54 -5.52
N GLY A 69 -4.41 -7.64 -6.01
CA GLY A 69 -4.03 -8.78 -5.19
C GLY A 69 -2.98 -8.41 -4.13
N ILE A 70 -1.94 -7.66 -4.52
CA ILE A 70 -0.92 -7.18 -3.58
C ILE A 70 -1.56 -6.24 -2.55
N LEU A 71 -2.43 -5.31 -2.97
CA LEU A 71 -3.10 -4.36 -2.09
C LEU A 71 -3.99 -5.05 -1.04
N VAL A 72 -4.70 -6.10 -1.45
CA VAL A 72 -5.53 -6.91 -0.55
C VAL A 72 -4.67 -7.69 0.44
N TYR A 73 -3.56 -8.28 -0.02
CA TYR A 73 -2.62 -8.98 0.84
C TYR A 73 -1.98 -8.04 1.88
N THR A 74 -1.45 -6.89 1.45
CA THR A 74 -0.83 -5.93 2.36
C THR A 74 -1.86 -5.33 3.33
N GLY A 75 -3.07 -5.03 2.86
CA GLY A 75 -4.15 -4.54 3.70
C GLY A 75 -4.60 -5.54 4.78
N LEU A 76 -4.93 -6.78 4.39
CA LEU A 76 -5.49 -7.78 5.30
C LEU A 76 -4.42 -8.49 6.13
N VAL A 77 -3.32 -8.92 5.51
CA VAL A 77 -2.32 -9.77 6.16
C VAL A 77 -1.24 -8.94 6.83
N GLU A 78 -0.78 -7.87 6.19
CA GLU A 78 0.36 -7.10 6.71
C GLU A 78 -0.08 -6.02 7.69
N LEU A 79 -1.16 -5.28 7.38
CA LEU A 79 -1.65 -4.19 8.23
C LEU A 79 -2.63 -4.69 9.29
N MET A 80 -3.74 -5.33 8.90
CA MET A 80 -4.75 -5.76 9.89
C MET A 80 -4.23 -6.86 10.82
N ALA A 81 -3.55 -7.88 10.29
CA ALA A 81 -3.04 -8.94 11.16
C ALA A 81 -1.99 -8.39 12.13
N HIS A 82 -1.15 -7.44 11.72
CA HIS A 82 -0.22 -6.78 12.63
C HIS A 82 -0.95 -5.90 13.68
N GLU A 83 -1.98 -5.15 13.30
CA GLU A 83 -2.77 -4.38 14.28
C GLU A 83 -3.52 -5.27 15.28
N PHE A 84 -4.03 -6.42 14.84
CA PHE A 84 -4.76 -7.35 15.72
C PHE A 84 -3.86 -8.29 16.54
N LEU A 85 -2.73 -8.74 15.99
CA LEU A 85 -1.83 -9.69 16.66
C LEU A 85 -0.76 -9.00 17.52
N TYR A 86 -0.31 -7.79 17.16
CA TYR A 86 0.81 -7.11 17.82
C TYR A 86 0.44 -5.92 18.71
N SER A 87 -0.81 -5.45 18.71
CA SER A 87 -1.19 -4.40 19.64
C SER A 87 -1.37 -4.96 21.05
N GLY A 88 -0.36 -4.75 21.89
CA GLY A 88 -0.47 -4.92 23.35
C GLY A 88 -1.57 -4.07 23.99
N GLU A 89 -2.20 -3.15 23.26
CA GLU A 89 -3.36 -2.35 23.68
C GLU A 89 -4.68 -3.13 23.74
N PHE A 90 -4.78 -4.32 23.13
CA PHE A 90 -5.98 -5.17 23.25
C PHE A 90 -5.98 -6.08 24.47
N LYS A 91 -4.87 -6.17 25.20
CA LYS A 91 -4.78 -6.83 26.52
C LYS A 91 -5.29 -5.90 27.62
N GLY A 92 -6.58 -5.58 27.60
CA GLY A 92 -7.19 -4.76 28.65
C GLY A 92 -8.73 -4.74 28.60
N PRO A 93 -9.40 -4.37 29.70
CA PRO A 93 -10.86 -4.27 29.76
C PRO A 93 -11.35 -3.19 28.80
N GLY A 94 -11.85 -3.60 27.63
CA GLY A 94 -12.32 -2.70 26.56
C GLY A 94 -11.57 -2.83 25.22
N GLY A 95 -10.53 -3.66 25.14
CA GLY A 95 -9.77 -3.88 23.91
C GLY A 95 -10.64 -4.33 22.73
N PHE A 96 -11.50 -5.31 22.95
CA PHE A 96 -12.39 -5.83 21.90
C PHE A 96 -13.32 -4.76 21.28
N LYS A 97 -13.76 -3.77 22.06
CA LYS A 97 -14.56 -2.65 21.55
C LYS A 97 -13.74 -1.75 20.62
N LYS A 98 -12.52 -1.40 21.00
CA LYS A 98 -11.62 -0.60 20.15
C LYS A 98 -11.27 -1.33 18.85
N MET A 99 -11.10 -2.66 18.92
CA MET A 99 -10.84 -3.53 17.77
C MET A 99 -11.98 -3.47 16.76
N LEU A 100 -13.22 -3.62 17.25
CA LEU A 100 -14.41 -3.52 16.42
C LEU A 100 -14.60 -2.13 15.81
N ILE A 101 -14.33 -1.06 16.57
CA ILE A 101 -14.43 0.31 16.07
C ILE A 101 -13.38 0.56 14.97
N ALA A 102 -12.14 0.11 15.16
CA ALA A 102 -11.09 0.23 14.15
C ALA A 102 -11.44 -0.54 12.87
N TYR A 103 -11.93 -1.78 13.01
CA TYR A 103 -12.43 -2.56 11.88
C TYR A 103 -13.58 -1.87 11.16
N PHE A 104 -14.54 -1.31 11.91
CA PHE A 104 -15.69 -0.62 11.33
C PHE A 104 -15.27 0.63 10.55
N VAL A 105 -14.36 1.45 11.12
CA VAL A 105 -13.78 2.61 10.44
C VAL A 105 -13.00 2.20 9.19
N MET A 106 -12.26 1.09 9.25
CA MET A 106 -11.51 0.58 8.09
C MET A 106 -12.46 0.13 6.97
N CYS A 107 -13.50 -0.64 7.28
CA CYS A 107 -14.53 -1.04 6.32
C CYS A 107 -15.26 0.17 5.74
N TRP A 108 -15.53 1.19 6.57
CA TRP A 108 -16.14 2.43 6.12
C TRP A 108 -15.24 3.21 5.16
N GLY A 109 -13.95 3.31 5.47
CA GLY A 109 -12.94 3.91 4.58
C GLY A 109 -12.80 3.16 3.25
N ALA A 110 -12.76 1.83 3.30
CA ALA A 110 -12.74 0.98 2.11
C ALA A 110 -14.02 1.15 1.26
N GLY A 111 -15.18 1.21 1.91
CA GLY A 111 -16.47 1.46 1.25
C GLY A 111 -16.55 2.84 0.59
N LEU A 112 -16.02 3.89 1.25
CA LEU A 112 -15.92 5.22 0.66
C LEU A 112 -14.97 5.25 -0.54
N MET A 113 -13.82 4.57 -0.47
CA MET A 113 -12.89 4.46 -1.60
C MET A 113 -13.50 3.67 -2.76
N ALA A 114 -14.26 2.61 -2.49
CA ALA A 114 -15.00 1.86 -3.50
C ALA A 114 -16.10 2.70 -4.16
N LEU A 115 -16.80 3.53 -3.38
CA LEU A 115 -17.77 4.50 -3.91
C LEU A 115 -17.09 5.51 -4.84
N LEU A 116 -15.97 6.12 -4.42
CA LEU A 116 -15.21 7.04 -5.27
C LEU A 116 -14.73 6.36 -6.56
N GLY A 117 -14.21 5.13 -6.47
CA GLY A 117 -13.77 4.36 -7.63
C GLY A 117 -14.91 4.03 -8.62
N LYS A 118 -16.16 3.98 -8.15
CA LYS A 118 -17.33 3.78 -9.01
C LYS A 118 -17.75 5.04 -9.79
N TRP A 119 -17.26 6.21 -9.35
CA TRP A 119 -17.56 7.52 -9.93
C TRP A 119 -16.31 8.19 -10.56
N ALA A 120 -15.17 7.49 -10.57
CA ALA A 120 -13.92 7.88 -11.23
C ALA A 120 -13.77 7.15 -12.58
#